data_AF-A0A8T5M9Z1-F1
#
_entry.id   AF-A0A8T5M9Z1-F1
#
_cell.length_a   1.000
_cell.length_b   1.000
_cell.length_c   1.000
_cell.angle_alpha   90.00
_cell.angle_beta   90.00
_cell.angle_gamma   90.00
#
_symmetry.space_group_name_H-M   'P 1'
#
loop_
_entity.id
_entity.type
_entity.pdbx_description
1 polymer ?
#
loop_
_entity_poly.entity_id
_entity_poly.type
_entity_poly.pdbx_seq_one_letter_code
_entity_poly.pdbx_strand_id
1 'polypeptide(L)'
;MKTRVIVAGLIVSLFLISMISASCYITPRANCIGNGNIIFGLSNSTDAHGELASQGDYNYVFCCNEGSSTSCDGSNKIIGLELATNSHAEIPSLSAYTNNICFEDFSCTSRNTSCNSGEVGIISLSANTDAHIGSFNDYETKICCTSNFLDADGDGILNINDPDYNGDGIMDYPYDLIDPNGDIDGDGILNINDEDMDGEGILNGHDPDFDGDNTMDQFTIVTPNGDIDGDGLLNINDGDIDGDGILNGYDSDVDGDGNVEAVCGNDIKEVGEECDDGNNRNDDGCSRVCVDEGNDDDDTRRSSGSGSNRCNPNWDCDSWSICDGGFKTRTCVDLKHCGTNSNKPDEASSCKTTILSSIGNSIISLSGNSENSKVWGISSTLFWILLIAVVLVLILIGMLLLR
;
A
#
# COMPACT_ATOMS: atom_id res chain seq x y z
N MET A 1 -11.72 -22.76 25.47
CA MET A 1 -11.15 -23.66 24.43
C MET A 1 -11.96 -23.41 23.17
N LYS A 2 -11.30 -23.03 22.05
CA LYS A 2 -11.87 -22.52 20.77
C LYS A 2 -12.44 -21.09 20.97
N THR A 3 -11.74 -20.01 20.63
CA THR A 3 -11.67 -19.40 19.28
C THR A 3 -10.58 -18.32 19.27
N ARG A 4 -9.29 -18.69 19.21
CA ARG A 4 -8.16 -17.74 19.08
C ARG A 4 -6.99 -18.29 18.24
N VAL A 5 -7.28 -19.15 17.27
CA VAL A 5 -6.25 -19.78 16.41
C VAL A 5 -6.37 -19.35 14.93
N ILE A 6 -7.41 -18.59 14.55
CA ILE A 6 -7.66 -18.27 13.12
C ILE A 6 -6.98 -16.96 12.67
N VAL A 7 -6.69 -16.02 13.56
CA VAL A 7 -6.08 -14.72 13.18
C VAL A 7 -4.56 -14.82 12.95
N ALA A 8 -3.88 -15.77 13.59
CA ALA A 8 -2.45 -16.00 13.36
C ALA A 8 -2.15 -16.77 12.05
N GLY A 9 -3.15 -17.45 11.46
CA GLY A 9 -2.98 -18.19 10.20
C GLY A 9 -3.16 -17.32 8.95
N LEU A 10 -3.95 -16.25 9.02
CA LEU A 10 -4.25 -15.40 7.87
C LEU A 10 -3.14 -14.36 7.62
N ILE A 11 -2.53 -13.84 8.68
CA ILE A 11 -1.38 -12.93 8.61
C ILE A 11 -0.10 -13.65 8.16
N VAL A 12 0.04 -14.95 8.47
CA VAL A 12 1.17 -15.77 7.99
C VAL A 12 0.94 -16.30 6.56
N SER A 13 -0.32 -16.38 6.10
CA SER A 13 -0.65 -16.77 4.71
C SER A 13 -0.62 -15.60 3.73
N LEU A 14 -0.82 -14.36 4.18
CA LEU A 14 -0.61 -13.13 3.37
C LEU A 14 0.86 -12.70 3.32
N PHE A 15 1.70 -13.21 4.23
CA PHE A 15 3.17 -13.05 4.18
C PHE A 15 3.88 -14.03 3.21
N LEU A 16 3.12 -14.87 2.50
CA LEU A 16 3.63 -15.89 1.57
C LEU A 16 3.31 -15.59 0.10
N ILE A 17 2.62 -14.50 -0.21
CA ILE A 17 2.64 -13.96 -1.57
C ILE A 17 3.85 -13.04 -1.59
N SER A 18 4.98 -13.62 -2.01
CA SER A 18 6.19 -12.86 -2.29
C SER A 18 5.81 -11.70 -3.21
N MET A 19 6.17 -10.49 -2.79
CA MET A 19 6.30 -9.37 -3.68
C MET A 19 7.25 -9.82 -4.80
N ILE A 20 6.70 -10.10 -5.98
CA ILE A 20 7.51 -10.41 -7.15
C ILE A 20 7.89 -9.05 -7.68
N SER A 21 9.11 -8.67 -7.32
CA SER A 21 9.62 -7.33 -7.50
C SER A 21 10.88 -7.47 -8.34
N ALA A 22 10.97 -6.70 -9.43
CA ALA A 22 11.98 -6.86 -10.48
C ALA A 22 13.41 -6.92 -9.91
N SER A 23 14.00 -8.11 -9.89
CA SER A 23 15.35 -8.30 -9.36
C SER A 23 16.02 -9.50 -10.02
N CYS A 24 17.32 -9.35 -10.33
CA CYS A 24 18.16 -10.44 -10.80
C CYS A 24 19.07 -10.93 -9.66
N TYR A 25 19.06 -12.24 -9.38
CA TYR A 25 19.79 -12.82 -8.25
C TYR A 25 20.08 -14.30 -8.45
N ILE A 26 21.11 -14.81 -7.75
CA ILE A 26 21.42 -16.24 -7.70
C ILE A 26 20.48 -16.93 -6.71
N THR A 27 19.76 -17.95 -7.17
CA THR A 27 18.78 -18.67 -6.36
C THR A 27 18.72 -20.13 -6.77
N PRO A 28 18.23 -21.04 -5.90
CA PRO A 28 17.87 -22.39 -6.33
C PRO A 28 16.89 -22.35 -7.51
N ARG A 29 17.12 -23.19 -8.53
CA ARG A 29 16.30 -23.27 -9.76
C ARG A 29 14.81 -23.37 -9.47
N ALA A 30 14.43 -24.17 -8.46
CA ALA A 30 13.03 -24.35 -8.07
C ALA A 30 12.34 -23.05 -7.65
N ASN A 31 13.08 -22.07 -7.14
CA ASN A 31 12.54 -20.77 -6.71
C ASN A 31 12.32 -19.81 -7.89
N CYS A 32 13.04 -19.99 -8.99
CA CYS A 32 12.91 -19.17 -10.18
C CYS A 32 11.74 -19.62 -11.07
N ILE A 33 11.47 -20.92 -11.13
CA ILE A 33 10.40 -21.47 -11.97
C ILE A 33 9.05 -20.94 -11.49
N GLY A 34 8.38 -20.15 -12.34
CA GLY A 34 7.07 -19.55 -12.07
C GLY A 34 7.11 -18.16 -11.44
N ASN A 35 8.30 -17.67 -11.06
CA ASN A 35 8.49 -16.33 -10.46
C ASN A 35 9.51 -15.47 -11.22
N GLY A 36 10.10 -15.99 -12.29
CA GLY A 36 11.09 -15.28 -13.11
C GLY A 36 11.67 -16.12 -14.23
N ASN A 37 12.69 -15.57 -14.87
CA ASN A 37 13.38 -16.10 -16.04
C ASN A 37 14.75 -16.64 -15.65
N ILE A 38 15.01 -17.88 -16.04
CA ILE A 38 16.33 -18.50 -15.87
C ILE A 38 17.24 -18.02 -16.99
N ILE A 39 18.25 -17.23 -16.64
CA ILE A 39 19.20 -16.68 -17.62
C ILE A 39 20.30 -17.69 -17.92
N PHE A 40 20.86 -18.29 -16.86
CA PHE A 40 21.84 -19.38 -16.96
C PHE A 40 21.90 -20.20 -15.68
N GLY A 41 22.41 -21.44 -15.76
CA GLY A 41 22.56 -22.32 -14.61
C GLY A 41 23.96 -22.27 -14.00
N LEU A 42 24.04 -22.60 -12.72
CA LEU A 42 25.23 -22.50 -11.88
C LEU A 42 25.38 -23.76 -11.01
N SER A 43 26.55 -24.40 -11.02
CA SER A 43 26.77 -25.60 -10.19
C SER A 43 26.76 -25.33 -8.68
N ASN A 44 26.99 -24.08 -8.25
CA ASN A 44 27.01 -23.61 -6.87
C ASN A 44 26.61 -22.11 -6.82
N SER A 45 26.40 -21.52 -5.64
CA SER A 45 26.05 -20.10 -5.48
C SER A 45 27.26 -19.15 -5.43
N THR A 46 28.46 -19.65 -5.14
CA THR A 46 29.65 -18.79 -4.95
C THR A 46 30.90 -19.20 -5.73
N ASP A 47 30.97 -20.46 -6.14
CA ASP A 47 32.11 -21.03 -6.87
C ASP A 47 31.59 -22.07 -7.86
N ALA A 48 31.20 -21.58 -9.04
CA ALA A 48 30.36 -22.31 -9.96
C ALA A 48 30.98 -22.43 -11.35
N HIS A 49 30.77 -23.60 -11.94
CA HIS A 49 30.73 -23.74 -13.39
C HIS A 49 29.35 -23.29 -13.89
N GLY A 50 29.32 -22.73 -15.09
CA GLY A 50 28.10 -22.28 -15.77
C GLY A 50 27.51 -23.31 -16.73
N GLU A 51 26.22 -23.20 -16.98
CA GLU A 51 25.52 -23.87 -18.08
C GLU A 51 24.51 -22.93 -18.75
N LEU A 52 24.21 -23.17 -20.03
CA LEU A 52 23.10 -22.51 -20.70
C LEU A 52 21.79 -22.86 -20.00
N ALA A 53 20.84 -21.91 -19.95
CA ALA A 53 19.51 -22.13 -19.37
C ALA A 53 18.79 -23.38 -19.91
N SER A 54 19.06 -23.75 -21.17
CA SER A 54 18.46 -24.90 -21.84
C SER A 54 18.94 -26.26 -21.34
N GLN A 55 20.05 -26.35 -20.60
CA GLN A 55 20.64 -27.64 -20.21
C GLN A 55 19.89 -28.27 -19.04
N GLY A 56 19.58 -27.49 -18.02
CA GLY A 56 18.75 -27.99 -16.93
C GLY A 56 19.48 -28.90 -15.93
N ASP A 57 20.83 -28.95 -15.90
CA ASP A 57 21.55 -29.89 -15.04
C ASP A 57 21.79 -29.36 -13.61
N TYR A 58 21.84 -28.03 -13.43
CA TYR A 58 22.24 -27.44 -12.15
C TYR A 58 21.12 -26.94 -11.24
N ASN A 59 21.34 -27.06 -9.93
CA ASN A 59 20.36 -26.68 -8.92
C ASN A 59 20.32 -25.19 -8.62
N TYR A 60 21.37 -24.42 -8.95
CA TYR A 60 21.35 -22.96 -8.84
C TYR A 60 21.23 -22.34 -10.23
N VAL A 61 20.62 -21.16 -10.28
CA VAL A 61 20.45 -20.38 -11.50
C VAL A 61 20.64 -18.91 -11.17
N PHE A 62 21.05 -18.14 -12.17
CA PHE A 62 20.84 -16.71 -12.17
C PHE A 62 19.43 -16.44 -12.70
N CYS A 63 18.57 -15.90 -11.83
CA CYS A 63 17.16 -15.67 -12.11
C CYS A 63 16.89 -14.17 -12.17
N CYS A 64 16.08 -13.72 -13.13
CA CYS A 64 15.56 -12.36 -13.20
C CYS A 64 14.04 -12.39 -13.17
N ASN A 65 13.41 -11.68 -12.24
CA ASN A 65 11.94 -11.72 -12.06
C ASN A 65 11.19 -11.12 -13.26
N GLU A 66 11.76 -10.09 -13.88
CA GLU A 66 11.22 -9.42 -15.07
C GLU A 66 12.01 -9.77 -16.33
N GLY A 67 11.46 -9.44 -17.50
CA GLY A 67 12.07 -9.67 -18.82
C GLY A 67 11.66 -11.01 -19.44
N SER A 68 12.09 -11.31 -20.65
CA SER A 68 11.79 -12.55 -21.38
C SER A 68 12.84 -12.91 -22.45
N SER A 69 13.61 -11.94 -22.94
CA SER A 69 14.56 -12.13 -24.02
C SER A 69 15.95 -12.51 -23.49
N THR A 70 16.36 -13.74 -23.79
CA THR A 70 17.74 -14.22 -23.62
C THR A 70 18.53 -14.25 -24.94
N SER A 71 18.00 -13.60 -25.97
CA SER A 71 18.59 -13.60 -27.32
C SER A 71 19.77 -12.63 -27.38
N CYS A 72 20.90 -13.09 -27.93
CA CYS A 72 22.07 -12.23 -28.13
C CYS A 72 21.91 -11.36 -29.38
N ASP A 73 22.00 -10.04 -29.23
CA ASP A 73 21.97 -9.06 -30.34
C ASP A 73 23.37 -8.52 -30.71
N GLY A 74 24.39 -8.84 -29.91
CA GLY A 74 25.78 -8.42 -30.07
C GLY A 74 26.21 -7.29 -29.13
N SER A 75 25.27 -6.58 -28.51
CA SER A 75 25.49 -5.60 -27.45
C SER A 75 25.17 -6.15 -26.07
N ASN A 76 24.23 -7.09 -25.98
CA ASN A 76 23.64 -7.50 -24.71
C ASN A 76 24.30 -8.71 -24.00
N LYS A 77 25.60 -8.94 -24.26
CA LYS A 77 26.35 -10.07 -23.69
C LYS A 77 26.70 -9.78 -22.23
N ILE A 78 26.31 -10.69 -21.32
CA ILE A 78 26.69 -10.68 -19.91
C ILE A 78 28.04 -11.37 -19.72
N ILE A 79 28.17 -12.61 -20.17
CA ILE A 79 29.39 -13.44 -20.11
C ILE A 79 29.42 -14.43 -21.28
N GLY A 80 30.59 -15.00 -21.59
CA GLY A 80 30.72 -16.14 -22.51
C GLY A 80 31.03 -17.43 -21.76
N LEU A 81 30.45 -18.57 -22.18
CA LEU A 81 30.75 -19.91 -21.67
C LEU A 81 31.52 -20.74 -22.70
N GLU A 82 32.63 -21.35 -22.29
CA GLU A 82 33.44 -22.27 -23.13
C GLU A 82 32.60 -23.41 -23.72
N LEU A 83 31.74 -24.02 -22.90
CA LEU A 83 30.86 -25.14 -23.23
C LEU A 83 29.41 -24.84 -22.86
N ALA A 84 28.48 -25.66 -23.35
CA ALA A 84 27.05 -25.49 -23.05
C ALA A 84 26.69 -25.84 -21.60
N THR A 85 27.45 -26.72 -20.93
CA THR A 85 27.29 -27.12 -19.52
C THR A 85 28.66 -27.39 -18.93
N ASN A 86 28.79 -27.35 -17.60
CA ASN A 86 30.05 -27.57 -16.90
C ASN A 86 31.19 -26.71 -17.44
N SER A 87 30.88 -25.43 -17.65
CA SER A 87 31.73 -24.50 -18.36
C SER A 87 32.38 -23.47 -17.45
N HIS A 88 33.62 -23.13 -17.76
CA HIS A 88 34.23 -21.87 -17.34
C HIS A 88 33.66 -20.68 -18.13
N ALA A 89 33.85 -19.50 -17.58
CA ALA A 89 33.32 -18.25 -18.13
C ALA A 89 34.43 -17.26 -18.53
N GLU A 90 34.08 -16.33 -19.40
CA GLU A 90 34.90 -15.16 -19.74
C GLU A 90 34.08 -13.87 -19.67
N ILE A 91 34.79 -12.76 -19.47
CA ILE A 91 34.20 -11.42 -19.43
C ILE A 91 33.53 -11.05 -20.77
N PRO A 92 32.54 -10.15 -20.77
CA PRO A 92 31.77 -9.82 -21.95
C PRO A 92 32.57 -9.19 -23.10
N SER A 93 33.70 -8.54 -22.83
CA SER A 93 34.57 -7.95 -23.86
C SER A 93 35.40 -8.97 -24.65
N LEU A 94 35.48 -10.22 -24.18
CA LEU A 94 36.13 -11.32 -24.89
C LEU A 94 35.14 -12.09 -25.77
N SER A 95 35.69 -12.81 -26.75
CA SER A 95 34.91 -13.57 -27.74
C SER A 95 35.52 -14.94 -28.03
N ALA A 96 36.37 -15.45 -27.13
CA ALA A 96 36.95 -16.78 -27.30
C ALA A 96 35.90 -17.88 -27.06
N TYR A 97 34.91 -17.61 -26.22
CA TYR A 97 33.83 -18.51 -25.88
C TYR A 97 32.54 -18.15 -26.65
N THR A 98 32.02 -19.10 -27.41
CA THR A 98 30.90 -18.87 -28.34
C THR A 98 29.52 -19.03 -27.73
N ASN A 99 29.41 -19.66 -26.56
CA ASN A 99 28.12 -19.82 -25.87
C ASN A 99 27.87 -18.57 -25.01
N ASN A 100 27.43 -17.50 -25.66
CA ASN A 100 27.16 -16.23 -24.98
C ASN A 100 25.88 -16.32 -24.12
N ILE A 101 25.95 -15.77 -22.92
CA ILE A 101 24.80 -15.50 -22.07
C ILE A 101 24.42 -14.04 -22.28
N CYS A 102 23.17 -13.81 -22.66
CA CYS A 102 22.64 -12.49 -23.00
C CYS A 102 21.28 -12.30 -22.35
N PHE A 103 20.90 -11.05 -22.09
CA PHE A 103 19.62 -10.72 -21.50
C PHE A 103 19.20 -9.30 -21.84
N GLU A 104 17.97 -9.13 -22.32
CA GLU A 104 17.34 -7.84 -22.64
C GLU A 104 18.29 -6.82 -23.27
N ASP A 105 18.34 -5.62 -22.70
CA ASP A 105 19.12 -4.46 -23.11
C ASP A 105 20.46 -4.33 -22.33
N PHE A 106 20.86 -5.37 -21.60
CA PHE A 106 22.00 -5.30 -20.69
C PHE A 106 23.30 -4.94 -21.41
N SER A 107 23.88 -3.78 -21.14
CA SER A 107 25.21 -3.44 -21.64
C SER A 107 26.25 -3.66 -20.53
N CYS A 108 26.93 -4.82 -20.58
CA CYS A 108 27.81 -5.27 -19.51
C CYS A 108 29.30 -5.00 -19.75
N THR A 109 30.00 -4.59 -18.69
CA THR A 109 31.45 -4.43 -18.65
C THR A 109 32.04 -5.07 -17.38
N SER A 110 33.25 -5.62 -17.51
CA SER A 110 34.00 -6.15 -16.37
C SER A 110 34.81 -5.06 -15.65
N ARG A 111 34.80 -5.06 -14.32
CA ARG A 111 35.54 -4.13 -13.46
C ARG A 111 36.31 -4.87 -12.37
N ASN A 112 37.41 -4.31 -11.87
CA ASN A 112 38.09 -4.81 -10.67
C ASN A 112 37.75 -4.00 -9.42
N THR A 113 36.73 -3.15 -9.53
CA THR A 113 36.19 -2.27 -8.48
C THR A 113 34.69 -2.47 -8.42
N SER A 114 34.02 -1.78 -7.49
CA SER A 114 32.56 -1.60 -7.53
C SER A 114 32.10 -1.07 -8.89
N CYS A 115 30.81 -1.31 -9.21
CA CYS A 115 30.16 -0.71 -10.37
C CYS A 115 30.15 0.82 -10.26
N ASN A 116 30.12 1.49 -11.41
CA ASN A 116 29.94 2.94 -11.45
C ASN A 116 28.49 3.32 -11.10
N SER A 117 28.21 4.61 -10.89
CA SER A 117 26.81 5.11 -10.89
C SER A 117 26.13 4.73 -12.21
N GLY A 118 24.86 4.34 -12.14
CA GLY A 118 24.07 3.86 -13.29
C GLY A 118 24.38 2.46 -13.75
N GLU A 119 25.17 1.70 -12.99
CA GLU A 119 25.47 0.31 -13.30
C GLU A 119 25.05 -0.62 -12.17
N VAL A 120 24.35 -1.68 -12.56
CA VAL A 120 23.91 -2.74 -11.67
C VAL A 120 24.96 -3.85 -11.62
N GLY A 121 25.29 -4.29 -10.41
CA GLY A 121 26.17 -5.43 -10.18
C GLY A 121 25.46 -6.77 -10.34
N ILE A 122 25.90 -7.59 -11.29
CA ILE A 122 25.22 -8.85 -11.66
C ILE A 122 25.87 -10.06 -10.97
N ILE A 123 27.14 -10.34 -11.30
CA ILE A 123 27.92 -11.48 -10.81
C ILE A 123 29.40 -11.09 -10.71
N SER A 124 30.23 -11.99 -10.19
CA SER A 124 31.68 -11.85 -10.26
C SER A 124 32.35 -13.11 -10.83
N LEU A 125 33.54 -12.93 -11.40
CA LEU A 125 34.36 -13.96 -12.05
C LEU A 125 35.72 -14.08 -11.36
N SER A 126 36.23 -15.30 -11.23
CA SER A 126 37.55 -15.55 -10.61
C SER A 126 38.74 -15.05 -11.46
N ALA A 127 38.53 -14.80 -12.74
CA ALA A 127 39.51 -14.31 -13.72
C ALA A 127 38.79 -13.69 -14.93
N ASN A 128 39.54 -13.11 -15.89
CA ASN A 128 38.95 -12.54 -17.11
C ASN A 128 38.48 -13.62 -18.12
N THR A 129 39.07 -14.81 -18.07
CA THR A 129 38.77 -15.98 -18.92
C THR A 129 39.13 -17.22 -18.10
N ASP A 130 38.66 -18.41 -18.51
CA ASP A 130 38.82 -19.64 -17.73
C ASP A 130 38.35 -19.46 -16.27
N ALA A 131 37.26 -18.70 -16.09
CA ALA A 131 36.83 -18.21 -14.79
C ALA A 131 35.69 -19.04 -14.21
N HIS A 132 35.71 -19.18 -12.88
CA HIS A 132 34.57 -19.63 -12.10
C HIS A 132 33.63 -18.44 -11.85
N ILE A 133 32.34 -18.73 -11.70
CA ILE A 133 31.28 -17.75 -11.51
C ILE A 133 30.85 -17.74 -10.04
N GLY A 134 30.66 -16.55 -9.46
CA GLY A 134 30.16 -16.37 -8.10
C GLY A 134 29.16 -15.22 -8.00
N SER A 135 28.62 -15.05 -6.80
CA SER A 135 27.82 -13.88 -6.44
C SER A 135 28.64 -12.61 -6.61
N PHE A 136 27.99 -11.45 -6.69
CA PHE A 136 28.66 -10.18 -7.00
C PHE A 136 29.87 -9.87 -6.08
N ASN A 137 29.88 -10.35 -4.84
CA ASN A 137 30.96 -10.09 -3.87
C ASN A 137 32.03 -11.18 -3.77
N ASP A 138 31.94 -12.29 -4.49
CA ASP A 138 32.82 -13.46 -4.27
C ASP A 138 34.22 -13.31 -4.88
N TYR A 139 34.33 -12.67 -6.04
CA TYR A 139 35.58 -12.50 -6.78
C TYR A 139 35.90 -11.05 -7.13
N GLU A 140 37.14 -10.75 -7.51
CA GLU A 140 37.61 -9.39 -7.80
C GLU A 140 37.03 -8.83 -9.11
N THR A 141 36.91 -9.65 -10.15
CA THR A 141 36.35 -9.24 -11.45
C THR A 141 34.83 -9.19 -11.38
N LYS A 142 34.27 -8.00 -11.26
CA LYS A 142 32.82 -7.71 -11.22
C LYS A 142 32.25 -7.58 -12.61
N ILE A 143 31.06 -8.13 -12.85
CA ILE A 143 30.28 -7.85 -14.05
C ILE A 143 29.22 -6.82 -13.67
N CYS A 144 29.35 -5.64 -14.27
CA CYS A 144 28.48 -4.49 -14.07
C CYS A 144 27.77 -4.20 -15.37
N CYS A 145 26.46 -3.99 -15.34
CA CYS A 145 25.65 -3.76 -16.53
C CYS A 145 24.79 -2.52 -16.35
N THR A 146 24.67 -1.72 -17.41
CA THR A 146 23.61 -0.72 -17.52
C THR A 146 22.39 -1.39 -18.13
N SER A 147 21.19 -0.99 -17.70
CA SER A 147 19.94 -1.53 -18.22
C SER A 147 18.83 -0.53 -17.93
N ASN A 148 18.24 0.07 -18.96
CA ASN A 148 17.07 0.93 -18.78
C ASN A 148 15.89 0.11 -18.24
N PHE A 149 15.90 -1.20 -18.50
CA PHE A 149 14.93 -2.14 -17.98
C PHE A 149 15.00 -2.35 -16.46
N LEU A 150 16.16 -2.13 -15.81
CA LEU A 150 16.34 -2.38 -14.38
C LEU A 150 16.70 -1.13 -13.56
N ASP A 151 17.16 -0.07 -14.23
CA ASP A 151 17.68 1.18 -13.69
C ASP A 151 17.35 2.27 -14.73
N ALA A 152 16.11 2.76 -14.68
CA ALA A 152 15.46 3.54 -15.73
C ALA A 152 16.05 4.95 -15.85
N ASP A 153 16.42 5.56 -14.74
CA ASP A 153 17.08 6.86 -14.69
C ASP A 153 18.63 6.77 -14.75
N GLY A 154 19.18 5.58 -14.50
CA GLY A 154 20.61 5.32 -14.56
C GLY A 154 21.37 5.91 -13.38
N ASP A 155 20.78 6.01 -12.20
CA ASP A 155 21.47 6.51 -11.00
C ASP A 155 22.29 5.40 -10.29
N GLY A 156 21.98 4.13 -10.56
CA GLY A 156 22.63 2.94 -10.01
C GLY A 156 21.87 2.28 -8.86
N ILE A 157 20.68 2.79 -8.53
CA ILE A 157 19.65 2.14 -7.75
C ILE A 157 18.78 1.36 -8.75
N LEU A 158 18.28 0.20 -8.31
CA LEU A 158 17.36 -0.56 -9.15
C LEU A 158 15.99 0.06 -9.02
N ASN A 159 15.24 0.20 -10.11
CA ASN A 159 13.85 0.68 -10.18
C ASN A 159 12.97 0.33 -8.96
N ILE A 160 13.06 -0.90 -8.47
CA ILE A 160 12.33 -1.40 -7.29
C ILE A 160 12.70 -0.73 -5.96
N ASN A 161 13.97 -0.43 -5.78
CA ASN A 161 14.53 0.21 -4.60
C ASN A 161 14.78 1.69 -4.84
N ASP A 162 14.41 2.17 -6.03
CA ASP A 162 14.63 3.52 -6.48
C ASP A 162 13.51 4.40 -5.95
N PRO A 163 13.82 5.37 -5.08
CA PRO A 163 12.84 6.35 -4.65
C PRO A 163 12.55 7.42 -5.71
N ASP A 164 13.25 7.45 -6.85
CA ASP A 164 13.10 8.43 -7.93
C ASP A 164 13.34 7.70 -9.27
N TYR A 165 12.44 6.77 -9.61
CA TYR A 165 12.54 5.83 -10.72
C TYR A 165 12.86 6.51 -12.06
N ASN A 166 12.33 7.72 -12.29
CA ASN A 166 12.47 8.46 -13.54
C ASN A 166 13.61 9.51 -13.50
N GLY A 167 14.23 9.74 -12.34
CA GLY A 167 15.34 10.67 -12.12
C GLY A 167 14.97 12.14 -12.32
N ASP A 168 13.72 12.52 -12.11
CA ASP A 168 13.26 13.90 -12.25
C ASP A 168 13.59 14.78 -11.03
N GLY A 169 14.06 14.16 -9.93
CA GLY A 169 14.45 14.82 -8.70
C GLY A 169 13.33 14.97 -7.68
N ILE A 170 12.17 14.35 -7.92
CA ILE A 170 11.04 14.20 -7.00
C ILE A 170 11.02 12.73 -6.53
N MET A 171 10.62 12.50 -5.27
CA MET A 171 10.62 11.14 -4.71
C MET A 171 9.26 10.48 -4.95
N ASP A 172 9.25 9.31 -5.59
CA ASP A 172 8.11 8.45 -5.84
C ASP A 172 7.60 7.86 -4.50
N TYR A 173 6.52 8.41 -3.97
CA TYR A 173 5.92 8.00 -2.71
C TYR A 173 4.41 8.29 -2.77
N PRO A 174 3.50 7.35 -2.46
CA PRO A 174 3.53 5.90 -2.48
C PRO A 174 2.57 5.27 -3.54
N TYR A 175 2.20 5.98 -4.62
CA TYR A 175 1.23 5.50 -5.62
C TYR A 175 1.75 5.42 -7.08
N ASP A 176 3.02 5.71 -7.37
CA ASP A 176 3.48 5.86 -8.76
C ASP A 176 3.93 4.55 -9.47
N LEU A 177 3.38 3.40 -9.10
CA LEU A 177 3.68 2.14 -9.83
C LEU A 177 3.02 2.08 -11.22
N ILE A 178 2.17 3.04 -11.57
CA ILE A 178 1.42 3.10 -12.83
C ILE A 178 2.10 4.05 -13.85
N ASP A 179 2.98 4.95 -13.40
CA ASP A 179 3.55 6.00 -14.25
C ASP A 179 5.09 6.10 -14.23
N PRO A 180 5.78 5.39 -15.14
CA PRO A 180 7.23 5.42 -15.26
C PRO A 180 7.83 6.73 -15.78
N ASN A 181 7.02 7.67 -16.32
CA ASN A 181 7.52 8.88 -17.00
C ASN A 181 6.98 10.19 -16.42
N GLY A 182 6.09 10.13 -15.43
CA GLY A 182 5.37 11.30 -14.94
C GLY A 182 4.29 11.80 -15.92
N ASP A 183 3.85 10.96 -16.87
CA ASP A 183 2.97 11.26 -18.01
C ASP A 183 2.18 9.98 -18.36
N ILE A 184 1.02 9.80 -17.72
CA ILE A 184 0.20 8.57 -17.80
C ILE A 184 -0.41 8.37 -19.18
N ASP A 185 -0.90 9.44 -19.82
CA ASP A 185 -1.59 9.37 -21.12
C ASP A 185 -0.64 9.52 -22.33
N GLY A 186 0.59 9.98 -22.10
CA GLY A 186 1.63 10.14 -23.09
C GLY A 186 1.42 11.33 -24.04
N ASP A 187 0.67 12.36 -23.63
CA ASP A 187 0.40 13.54 -24.43
C ASP A 187 1.55 14.57 -24.44
N GLY A 188 2.52 14.40 -23.53
CA GLY A 188 3.71 15.24 -23.37
C GLY A 188 3.56 16.37 -22.35
N ILE A 189 2.47 16.41 -21.59
CA ILE A 189 2.28 17.18 -20.37
C ILE A 189 2.55 16.24 -19.19
N LEU A 190 3.27 16.72 -18.19
CA LEU A 190 3.50 15.90 -16.99
C LEU A 190 2.25 15.91 -16.13
N ASN A 191 1.89 14.79 -15.51
CA ASN A 191 0.76 14.60 -14.60
C ASN A 191 0.54 15.76 -13.61
N ILE A 192 1.62 16.31 -13.04
CA ILE A 192 1.56 17.45 -12.10
C ILE A 192 1.00 18.74 -12.72
N ASN A 193 1.08 18.87 -14.04
CA ASN A 193 0.58 20.01 -14.83
C ASN A 193 -0.50 19.58 -15.83
N ASP A 194 -0.95 18.33 -15.75
CA ASP A 194 -1.99 17.79 -16.62
C ASP A 194 -3.37 18.02 -16.01
N GLU A 195 -4.32 18.44 -16.84
CA GLU A 195 -5.71 18.62 -16.44
C GLU A 195 -6.53 17.34 -16.66
N ASP A 196 -6.02 16.36 -17.43
CA ASP A 196 -6.66 15.09 -17.87
C ASP A 196 -5.59 13.99 -17.93
N MET A 197 -5.23 13.45 -16.76
CA MET A 197 -4.02 12.67 -16.51
C MET A 197 -4.01 11.31 -17.23
N ASP A 198 -5.17 10.70 -17.46
CA ASP A 198 -5.29 9.43 -18.19
C ASP A 198 -5.74 9.60 -19.65
N GLY A 199 -6.05 10.84 -20.05
CA GLY A 199 -6.41 11.23 -21.41
C GLY A 199 -7.76 10.67 -21.88
N GLU A 200 -8.65 10.29 -20.96
CA GLU A 200 -9.97 9.76 -21.32
C GLU A 200 -11.02 10.85 -21.62
N GLY A 201 -10.66 12.12 -21.37
CA GLY A 201 -11.48 13.29 -21.67
C GLY A 201 -12.35 13.74 -20.50
N ILE A 202 -12.06 13.24 -19.30
CA ILE A 202 -12.62 13.68 -18.03
C ILE A 202 -11.49 14.39 -17.28
N LEU A 203 -11.76 15.58 -16.74
CA LEU A 203 -10.71 16.29 -16.02
C LEU A 203 -10.46 15.63 -14.67
N ASN A 204 -9.21 15.58 -14.20
CA ASN A 204 -8.79 14.90 -12.96
C ASN A 204 -9.70 15.16 -11.76
N GLY A 205 -10.15 16.41 -11.57
CA GLY A 205 -11.03 16.78 -10.46
C GLY A 205 -12.48 16.28 -10.59
N HIS A 206 -12.83 15.61 -11.68
CA HIS A 206 -14.14 15.01 -11.95
C HIS A 206 -14.00 13.54 -12.37
N ASP A 207 -12.79 12.98 -12.23
CA ASP A 207 -12.45 11.66 -12.70
C ASP A 207 -12.34 10.69 -11.51
N PRO A 208 -13.21 9.65 -11.45
CA PRO A 208 -13.14 8.61 -10.42
C PRO A 208 -11.98 7.60 -10.56
N ASP A 209 -11.20 7.67 -11.65
CA ASP A 209 -10.10 6.75 -12.01
C ASP A 209 -9.03 7.56 -12.76
N PHE A 210 -8.52 8.63 -12.13
CA PHE A 210 -7.70 9.64 -12.84
C PHE A 210 -6.32 9.11 -13.24
N ASP A 211 -5.91 7.93 -12.75
CA ASP A 211 -4.68 7.24 -13.14
C ASP A 211 -4.92 6.11 -14.18
N GLY A 212 -6.17 5.87 -14.57
CA GLY A 212 -6.57 4.94 -15.63
C GLY A 212 -6.27 3.47 -15.34
N ASP A 213 -6.05 3.09 -14.07
CA ASP A 213 -5.67 1.73 -13.70
C ASP A 213 -6.85 0.73 -13.67
N ASN A 214 -8.05 1.21 -13.99
CA ASN A 214 -9.32 0.47 -13.98
C ASN A 214 -9.76 0.07 -12.57
N THR A 215 -9.20 0.70 -11.55
CA THR A 215 -9.68 0.66 -10.19
C THR A 215 -10.13 2.05 -9.80
N MET A 216 -11.37 2.14 -9.33
CA MET A 216 -11.89 3.41 -8.86
C MET A 216 -11.06 3.86 -7.67
N ASP A 217 -10.49 5.04 -7.79
CA ASP A 217 -9.71 5.66 -6.74
C ASP A 217 -10.56 5.73 -5.48
N GLN A 218 -10.09 5.09 -4.41
CA GLN A 218 -10.87 5.00 -3.18
C GLN A 218 -10.92 6.36 -2.50
N PHE A 219 -11.91 7.17 -2.86
CA PHE A 219 -12.48 8.25 -2.05
C PHE A 219 -11.42 8.97 -1.20
N THR A 220 -10.40 9.51 -1.86
CA THR A 220 -9.53 10.52 -1.28
C THR A 220 -9.14 11.42 -2.42
N ILE A 221 -9.79 12.57 -2.46
CA ILE A 221 -9.33 13.68 -3.26
C ILE A 221 -8.01 14.11 -2.62
N VAL A 222 -6.94 13.89 -3.38
CA VAL A 222 -5.60 14.27 -2.99
C VAL A 222 -5.13 15.26 -4.06
N THR A 223 -5.27 16.55 -3.75
CA THR A 223 -4.28 17.51 -4.22
C THR A 223 -2.89 16.94 -3.88
N PRO A 224 -1.82 17.19 -4.66
CA PRO A 224 -0.50 16.55 -4.46
C PRO A 224 0.10 16.64 -3.04
N ASN A 225 -0.45 17.49 -2.17
CA ASN A 225 -0.10 17.71 -0.77
C ASN A 225 -1.12 17.18 0.26
N GLY A 226 -2.29 16.68 -0.13
CA GLY A 226 -3.35 16.18 0.76
C GLY A 226 -4.02 17.27 1.61
N ASP A 227 -4.21 18.45 1.02
CA ASP A 227 -4.72 19.69 1.60
C ASP A 227 -5.55 20.38 0.49
N ILE A 228 -6.86 20.17 0.51
CA ILE A 228 -7.79 20.52 -0.58
C ILE A 228 -8.06 22.03 -0.63
N ASP A 229 -8.27 22.67 0.52
CA ASP A 229 -8.58 24.09 0.61
C ASP A 229 -7.33 25.01 0.67
N GLY A 230 -6.15 24.42 0.90
CA GLY A 230 -4.87 25.11 0.96
C GLY A 230 -4.68 25.94 2.22
N ASP A 231 -5.38 25.64 3.31
CA ASP A 231 -5.27 26.34 4.59
C ASP A 231 -4.05 25.94 5.42
N GLY A 232 -3.39 24.84 5.04
CA GLY A 232 -2.20 24.28 5.67
C GLY A 232 -2.47 23.19 6.71
N LEU A 233 -3.70 22.72 6.85
CA LEU A 233 -4.08 21.49 7.51
C LEU A 233 -4.24 20.37 6.47
N LEU A 234 -3.69 19.19 6.78
CA LEU A 234 -3.92 18.03 5.92
C LEU A 234 -5.35 17.52 6.14
N ASN A 235 -6.03 17.04 5.09
CA ASN A 235 -7.43 16.58 5.11
C ASN A 235 -7.73 15.64 6.30
N ILE A 236 -6.79 14.76 6.68
CA ILE A 236 -6.92 13.83 7.80
C ILE A 236 -7.10 14.51 9.19
N ASN A 237 -6.61 15.74 9.31
CA ASN A 237 -6.68 16.56 10.51
C ASN A 237 -7.47 17.86 10.29
N ASP A 238 -8.11 17.99 9.12
CA ASP A 238 -8.93 19.13 8.76
C ASP A 238 -10.39 18.89 9.13
N GLY A 239 -11.02 19.91 9.70
CA GLY A 239 -12.43 19.89 10.05
C GLY A 239 -13.35 20.43 8.95
N ASP A 240 -12.79 21.06 7.92
CA ASP A 240 -13.46 21.81 6.84
C ASP A 240 -12.59 21.64 5.58
N ILE A 241 -12.67 20.46 4.97
CA ILE A 241 -11.70 19.97 3.97
C ILE A 241 -11.68 20.83 2.70
N ASP A 242 -12.81 21.42 2.31
CA ASP A 242 -12.94 22.24 1.10
C ASP A 242 -12.90 23.76 1.37
N GLY A 243 -12.89 24.15 2.65
CA GLY A 243 -12.76 25.53 3.11
C GLY A 243 -13.98 26.40 2.81
N ASP A 244 -15.16 25.81 2.59
CA ASP A 244 -16.39 26.54 2.31
C ASP A 244 -17.03 27.16 3.57
N GLY A 245 -16.58 26.70 4.75
CA GLY A 245 -17.03 27.15 6.07
C GLY A 245 -18.05 26.21 6.74
N ILE A 246 -18.32 25.04 6.17
CA ILE A 246 -19.14 23.97 6.71
C ILE A 246 -18.20 22.84 7.18
N LEU A 247 -18.45 22.29 8.37
CA LEU A 247 -17.59 21.21 8.87
C LEU A 247 -17.92 19.90 8.16
N ASN A 248 -16.93 19.08 7.80
CA ASN A 248 -17.07 17.82 7.05
C ASN A 248 -18.26 16.93 7.47
N GLY A 249 -18.53 16.84 8.78
CA GLY A 249 -19.64 16.01 9.30
C GLY A 249 -21.05 16.59 9.08
N TYR A 250 -21.14 17.80 8.54
CA TYR A 250 -22.34 18.55 8.19
C TYR A 250 -22.29 19.07 6.75
N ASP A 251 -21.23 18.72 6.04
CA ASP A 251 -20.97 19.11 4.69
C ASP A 251 -21.40 17.99 3.75
N SER A 252 -22.07 18.37 2.68
CA SER A 252 -22.60 17.47 1.66
C SER A 252 -21.73 17.45 0.40
N ASP A 253 -20.71 18.29 0.35
CA ASP A 253 -19.73 18.43 -0.73
C ASP A 253 -18.35 18.56 -0.06
N VAL A 254 -17.96 17.53 0.71
CA VAL A 254 -16.82 17.57 1.66
C VAL A 254 -15.50 17.90 0.96
N ASP A 255 -15.43 17.77 -0.35
CA ASP A 255 -14.26 17.99 -1.18
C ASP A 255 -14.36 19.22 -2.10
N GLY A 256 -15.50 19.92 -2.12
CA GLY A 256 -15.73 21.14 -2.85
C GLY A 256 -15.68 21.02 -4.37
N ASP A 257 -15.87 19.82 -4.93
CA ASP A 257 -15.86 19.57 -6.38
C ASP A 257 -17.16 20.04 -7.07
N GLY A 258 -18.20 20.38 -6.28
CA GLY A 258 -19.50 20.84 -6.75
C GLY A 258 -20.51 19.72 -7.00
N ASN A 259 -20.17 18.48 -6.67
CA ASN A 259 -21.03 17.31 -6.66
C ASN A 259 -21.42 16.99 -5.21
N VAL A 260 -22.70 17.17 -4.90
CA VAL A 260 -23.23 16.78 -3.58
C VAL A 260 -23.17 15.25 -3.46
N GLU A 261 -22.34 14.74 -2.55
CA GLU A 261 -22.29 13.33 -2.21
C GLU A 261 -23.64 12.90 -1.65
N ALA A 262 -24.32 12.00 -2.35
CA ALA A 262 -25.65 11.54 -1.98
C ALA A 262 -25.67 10.87 -0.59
N VAL A 263 -26.36 11.48 0.38
CA VAL A 263 -26.55 11.01 1.74
C VAL A 263 -27.92 10.36 1.90
N CYS A 264 -27.92 9.05 1.70
CA CYS A 264 -29.14 8.26 1.85
C CYS A 264 -29.78 8.37 3.24
N GLY A 265 -31.09 8.63 3.24
CA GLY A 265 -31.99 8.68 4.40
C GLY A 265 -32.11 10.06 5.05
N ASN A 266 -31.88 11.14 4.29
CA ASN A 266 -31.92 12.52 4.79
C ASN A 266 -33.21 13.28 4.39
N ASP A 267 -34.16 12.61 3.73
CA ASP A 267 -35.44 13.12 3.21
C ASP A 267 -35.29 14.07 1.99
N ILE A 268 -34.13 14.03 1.33
CA ILE A 268 -33.79 14.83 0.14
C ILE A 268 -33.23 13.88 -0.92
N LYS A 269 -33.99 13.65 -2.00
CA LYS A 269 -33.49 12.86 -3.12
C LYS A 269 -32.39 13.61 -3.88
N GLU A 270 -31.15 13.14 -3.75
CA GLU A 270 -29.94 13.73 -4.32
C GLU A 270 -29.54 13.09 -5.66
N VAL A 271 -28.56 13.67 -6.36
CA VAL A 271 -28.09 13.16 -7.66
C VAL A 271 -27.31 11.87 -7.40
N GLY A 272 -27.75 10.75 -7.97
CA GLY A 272 -27.16 9.42 -7.74
C GLY A 272 -28.07 8.49 -6.93
N GLU A 273 -29.08 9.02 -6.24
CA GLU A 273 -30.08 8.22 -5.52
C GLU A 273 -31.26 7.81 -6.42
N GLU A 274 -31.73 6.57 -6.28
CA GLU A 274 -32.98 6.13 -6.90
C GLU A 274 -34.20 6.51 -6.05
N CYS A 275 -34.04 6.61 -4.73
CA CYS A 275 -35.05 7.00 -3.73
C CYS A 275 -34.38 7.61 -2.49
N ASP A 276 -35.13 8.33 -1.66
CA ASP A 276 -34.77 8.69 -0.27
C ASP A 276 -36.08 8.82 0.53
N ASP A 277 -36.22 8.08 1.62
CA ASP A 277 -37.42 8.07 2.47
C ASP A 277 -37.19 8.61 3.90
N GLY A 278 -36.10 9.34 4.09
CA GLY A 278 -35.74 9.98 5.35
C GLY A 278 -35.22 9.02 6.43
N ASN A 279 -34.84 7.79 6.05
CA ASN A 279 -34.15 6.87 6.96
C ASN A 279 -33.34 5.75 6.25
N ASN A 280 -32.54 4.98 7.01
CA ASN A 280 -31.67 3.90 6.48
C ASN A 280 -32.17 2.50 6.82
N ARG A 281 -33.49 2.32 6.92
CA ARG A 281 -34.07 0.97 7.03
C ARG A 281 -34.13 0.36 5.64
N ASN A 282 -34.22 -0.96 5.63
CA ASN A 282 -34.55 -1.68 4.41
C ASN A 282 -35.98 -2.21 4.57
N ASP A 283 -36.58 -2.55 3.45
CA ASP A 283 -37.93 -3.08 3.27
C ASP A 283 -39.07 -2.08 3.61
N ASP A 284 -38.82 -0.77 3.62
CA ASP A 284 -39.83 0.29 3.80
C ASP A 284 -40.08 1.19 2.58
N GLY A 285 -39.46 0.86 1.45
CA GLY A 285 -39.71 1.50 0.16
C GLY A 285 -38.44 2.06 -0.47
N CYS A 286 -37.46 2.45 0.36
CA CYS A 286 -36.13 2.80 -0.07
C CYS A 286 -35.08 2.02 0.73
N SER A 287 -34.10 1.42 0.06
CA SER A 287 -33.06 0.69 0.77
C SER A 287 -32.09 1.63 1.47
N ARG A 288 -31.33 1.11 2.44
CA ARG A 288 -30.25 1.86 3.14
C ARG A 288 -29.11 2.39 2.23
N VAL A 289 -29.13 2.03 0.95
CA VAL A 289 -28.18 2.48 -0.08
C VAL A 289 -28.92 3.21 -1.22
N CYS A 290 -30.14 3.67 -0.96
CA CYS A 290 -30.94 4.52 -1.83
C CYS A 290 -31.24 3.95 -3.22
N VAL A 291 -31.43 2.62 -3.24
CA VAL A 291 -31.97 1.84 -4.36
C VAL A 291 -33.43 1.51 -4.07
N ASP A 292 -34.30 1.68 -5.07
CA ASP A 292 -35.72 1.34 -4.99
C ASP A 292 -35.89 -0.17 -4.68
N GLU A 293 -36.60 -0.50 -3.61
CA GLU A 293 -36.73 -1.90 -3.16
C GLU A 293 -37.81 -2.69 -3.91
N GLY A 294 -38.48 -2.06 -4.88
CA GLY A 294 -39.35 -2.74 -5.85
C GLY A 294 -40.61 -3.42 -5.27
N ASN A 295 -40.99 -3.17 -4.03
CA ASN A 295 -42.27 -3.62 -3.49
C ASN A 295 -43.37 -2.58 -3.75
N ASP A 296 -44.02 -2.75 -4.91
CA ASP A 296 -45.35 -2.22 -5.20
C ASP A 296 -46.35 -2.70 -4.12
N ASP A 297 -46.67 -1.86 -3.14
CA ASP A 297 -47.89 -1.99 -2.34
C ASP A 297 -48.94 -0.98 -2.80
N ASP A 298 -49.58 -1.32 -3.92
CA ASP A 298 -50.96 -0.92 -4.21
C ASP A 298 -51.89 -1.49 -3.11
N ASP A 299 -52.41 -0.63 -2.22
CA ASP A 299 -53.73 -0.86 -1.61
C ASP A 299 -54.67 0.33 -1.84
N THR A 300 -55.23 0.33 -3.04
CA THR A 300 -56.57 0.83 -3.33
C THR A 300 -57.64 0.39 -2.30
N ARG A 301 -58.08 1.28 -1.38
CA ARG A 301 -59.44 1.20 -0.78
C ARG A 301 -59.99 2.51 -0.13
N ARG A 302 -60.89 3.16 -0.88
CA ARG A 302 -62.10 3.94 -0.49
C ARG A 302 -62.30 4.28 1.02
N SER A 303 -62.49 5.57 1.35
CA SER A 303 -63.82 6.19 1.59
C SER A 303 -63.74 7.51 2.40
N SER A 304 -64.55 8.47 1.96
CA SER A 304 -64.91 9.78 2.53
C SER A 304 -64.97 9.91 4.07
N GLY A 305 -64.54 11.06 4.62
CA GLY A 305 -64.92 11.47 5.97
C GLY A 305 -64.16 12.66 6.56
N SER A 306 -64.66 13.88 6.32
CA SER A 306 -64.25 15.09 7.06
C SER A 306 -64.59 14.97 8.55
N GLY A 307 -63.57 15.04 9.41
CA GLY A 307 -63.71 15.15 10.87
C GLY A 307 -62.40 15.61 11.50
N SER A 308 -62.38 16.85 11.99
CA SER A 308 -61.22 17.50 12.61
C SER A 308 -60.77 16.77 13.89
N ASN A 309 -59.78 15.89 13.77
CA ASN A 309 -59.06 15.34 14.92
C ASN A 309 -57.83 16.21 15.17
N ARG A 310 -57.90 17.09 16.18
CA ARG A 310 -56.67 17.64 16.78
C ARG A 310 -55.89 16.46 17.33
N CYS A 311 -54.76 16.16 16.71
CA CYS A 311 -53.85 15.12 17.13
C CYS A 311 -53.27 15.52 18.50
N ASN A 312 -53.57 14.74 19.53
CA ASN A 312 -53.01 14.92 20.87
C ASN A 312 -51.79 13.98 21.00
N PRO A 313 -50.56 14.53 21.03
CA PRO A 313 -49.34 13.74 20.98
C PRO A 313 -49.22 12.80 22.18
N ASN A 314 -48.64 11.62 21.96
CA ASN A 314 -48.38 10.60 22.97
C ASN A 314 -46.88 10.29 23.01
N TRP A 315 -46.18 11.03 23.86
CA TRP A 315 -44.73 10.97 23.99
C TRP A 315 -44.26 9.74 24.76
N ASP A 316 -43.38 8.96 24.14
CA ASP A 316 -42.60 7.92 24.80
C ASP A 316 -41.13 8.33 24.84
N CYS A 317 -40.50 8.22 26.00
CA CYS A 317 -39.15 8.76 26.22
C CYS A 317 -38.22 7.70 26.79
N ASP A 318 -36.99 7.70 26.28
CA ASP A 318 -35.94 6.85 26.80
C ASP A 318 -35.46 7.26 28.20
N SER A 319 -34.71 6.36 28.82
CA SER A 319 -34.02 6.65 30.09
C SER A 319 -32.95 7.72 29.90
N TRP A 320 -32.74 8.55 30.92
CA TRP A 320 -31.68 9.55 30.91
C TRP A 320 -30.29 8.92 30.79
N SER A 321 -29.43 9.51 29.96
CA SER A 321 -28.02 9.15 29.82
C SER A 321 -27.21 9.44 31.10
N ILE A 322 -25.99 8.89 31.15
CA ILE A 322 -25.06 9.15 32.25
C ILE A 322 -24.67 10.62 32.28
N CYS A 323 -24.45 11.15 33.49
CA CYS A 323 -24.09 12.54 33.66
C CYS A 323 -22.68 12.80 33.14
N ASP A 324 -22.57 13.51 32.02
CA ASP A 324 -21.30 13.93 31.45
C ASP A 324 -21.28 15.45 31.28
N GLY A 325 -20.16 16.08 31.63
CA GLY A 325 -20.05 17.55 31.64
C GLY A 325 -21.07 18.29 32.52
N GLY A 326 -21.78 17.61 33.42
CA GLY A 326 -22.84 18.20 34.25
C GLY A 326 -24.23 18.23 33.60
N PHE A 327 -24.42 17.55 32.47
CA PHE A 327 -25.72 17.40 31.82
C PHE A 327 -25.99 15.93 31.47
N LYS A 328 -27.27 15.59 31.36
CA LYS A 328 -27.77 14.30 30.89
C LYS A 328 -28.87 14.54 29.88
N THR A 329 -28.98 13.64 28.91
CA THR A 329 -29.89 13.74 27.77
C THR A 329 -30.75 12.48 27.63
N ARG A 330 -31.90 12.59 26.95
CA ARG A 330 -32.76 11.46 26.55
C ARG A 330 -33.52 11.84 25.28
N THR A 331 -34.05 10.87 24.55
CA THR A 331 -34.86 11.10 23.35
C THR A 331 -36.32 10.77 23.63
N CYS A 332 -37.24 11.60 23.12
CA CYS A 332 -38.69 11.44 23.22
C CYS A 332 -39.33 11.43 21.82
N VAL A 333 -40.08 10.37 21.51
CA VAL A 333 -40.80 10.21 20.24
C VAL A 333 -42.30 10.26 20.45
N ASP A 334 -43.03 10.96 19.55
CA ASP A 334 -44.49 10.97 19.57
C ASP A 334 -45.01 9.75 18.81
N LEU A 335 -45.50 8.74 19.52
CA LEU A 335 -46.01 7.51 18.91
C LEU A 335 -47.26 7.72 18.03
N LYS A 336 -47.84 8.92 18.02
CA LYS A 336 -48.99 9.28 17.18
C LYS A 336 -48.62 10.18 16.00
N HIS A 337 -47.35 10.51 15.82
CA HIS A 337 -46.82 11.33 14.73
C HIS A 337 -47.65 12.61 14.47
N CYS A 338 -48.02 13.32 15.54
CA CYS A 338 -48.88 14.49 15.47
C CYS A 338 -48.20 15.75 14.91
N GLY A 339 -46.88 15.72 14.68
CA GLY A 339 -46.12 16.84 14.08
C GLY A 339 -46.11 18.12 14.93
N THR A 340 -46.32 18.02 16.25
CA THR A 340 -46.37 19.17 17.16
C THR A 340 -45.46 18.95 18.35
N ASN A 341 -44.78 20.00 18.81
CA ASN A 341 -43.96 19.97 20.04
C ASN A 341 -44.77 20.29 21.31
N SER A 342 -46.10 20.32 21.22
CA SER A 342 -46.97 20.61 22.36
C SER A 342 -46.81 19.55 23.46
N ASN A 343 -46.47 20.00 24.66
CA ASN A 343 -46.21 19.16 25.84
C ASN A 343 -45.11 18.10 25.64
N LYS A 344 -44.15 18.32 24.72
CA LYS A 344 -42.98 17.45 24.57
C LYS A 344 -42.17 17.44 25.88
N PRO A 345 -41.84 16.27 26.47
CA PRO A 345 -41.02 16.22 27.66
C PRO A 345 -39.57 16.65 27.40
N ASP A 346 -38.92 17.25 28.40
CA ASP A 346 -37.55 17.75 28.25
C ASP A 346 -36.56 16.61 27.96
N GLU A 347 -35.67 16.87 27.02
CA GLU A 347 -34.66 15.94 26.51
C GLU A 347 -33.24 16.23 27.02
N ALA A 348 -33.05 17.33 27.77
CA ALA A 348 -31.79 17.68 28.44
C ALA A 348 -32.04 18.20 29.87
N SER A 349 -31.26 17.73 30.84
CA SER A 349 -31.34 18.18 32.24
C SER A 349 -29.95 18.24 32.87
N SER A 350 -29.71 19.20 33.76
CA SER A 350 -28.45 19.29 34.50
C SER A 350 -28.33 18.21 35.59
N CYS A 351 -27.11 17.80 35.88
CA CYS A 351 -26.74 16.79 36.88
C CYS A 351 -25.32 17.08 37.43
N LYS A 352 -24.84 16.32 38.44
CA LYS A 352 -23.59 16.63 39.17
C LYS A 352 -22.58 15.47 39.08
N THR A 353 -21.40 15.72 38.51
CA THR A 353 -20.28 14.76 38.40
C THR A 353 -19.41 14.75 39.67
N THR A 354 -18.95 13.58 40.12
CA THR A 354 -18.08 13.43 41.31
C THR A 354 -16.68 12.97 40.89
N ILE A 355 -15.62 13.72 41.22
CA ILE A 355 -14.21 13.40 40.88
C ILE A 355 -13.41 13.09 42.16
N LEU A 356 -12.54 12.06 42.15
CA LEU A 356 -11.50 11.83 43.16
C LEU A 356 -10.17 11.34 42.53
N SER A 357 -9.07 11.79 43.16
CA SER A 357 -7.64 11.85 42.76
C SER A 357 -6.78 10.59 42.97
N SER A 358 -5.60 10.49 42.31
CA SER A 358 -4.26 10.38 42.96
C SER A 358 -3.09 10.28 41.95
N ILE A 359 -1.97 10.92 42.29
CA ILE A 359 -0.70 11.04 41.54
C ILE A 359 0.37 10.19 42.28
N GLY A 360 1.39 9.64 41.60
CA GLY A 360 2.56 9.08 42.30
C GLY A 360 3.75 8.56 41.46
N ASN A 361 4.74 9.43 41.23
CA ASN A 361 6.22 9.27 41.28
C ASN A 361 6.95 8.03 40.69
N SER A 362 8.04 8.28 39.94
CA SER A 362 9.44 8.08 40.44
C SER A 362 10.54 8.47 39.43
N ILE A 363 11.49 9.27 39.94
CA ILE A 363 12.79 9.70 39.39
C ILE A 363 13.89 8.72 39.85
N ILE A 364 14.94 8.45 39.05
CA ILE A 364 16.33 8.13 39.49
C ILE A 364 17.34 8.40 38.35
N SER A 365 18.44 9.06 38.73
CA SER A 365 19.61 9.46 37.94
C SER A 365 20.65 8.34 37.76
N LEU A 366 21.46 8.39 36.69
CA LEU A 366 22.85 7.89 36.73
C LEU A 366 23.81 8.80 35.95
N SER A 367 24.95 9.08 36.59
CA SER A 367 26.13 9.80 36.14
C SER A 367 27.23 8.82 35.69
N GLY A 368 28.15 9.27 34.82
CA GLY A 368 29.55 8.82 34.81
C GLY A 368 30.08 8.05 33.59
N ASN A 369 30.60 8.81 32.61
CA ASN A 369 31.93 8.72 31.97
C ASN A 369 32.55 7.38 31.47
N SER A 370 32.90 7.41 30.16
CA SER A 370 34.26 7.26 29.59
C SER A 370 34.65 5.97 28.81
N GLU A 371 35.17 6.25 27.61
CA GLU A 371 36.16 5.53 26.76
C GLU A 371 35.71 4.46 25.72
N ASN A 372 35.72 4.92 24.47
CA ASN A 372 36.43 4.40 23.29
C ASN A 372 36.44 2.89 22.93
N SER A 373 36.00 2.68 21.69
CA SER A 373 36.59 1.84 20.64
C SER A 373 36.16 0.36 20.51
N LYS A 374 35.70 0.07 19.28
CA LYS A 374 35.46 -1.23 18.63
C LYS A 374 34.35 -2.10 19.23
N VAL A 375 33.21 -2.16 18.53
CA VAL A 375 32.29 -3.30 18.65
C VAL A 375 31.93 -3.80 17.26
N TRP A 376 32.25 -5.08 17.09
CA TRP A 376 31.96 -5.94 15.96
C TRP A 376 30.45 -6.01 15.71
N GLY A 377 30.05 -6.02 14.44
CA GLY A 377 28.68 -6.30 14.05
C GLY A 377 28.20 -7.58 14.73
N ILE A 378 27.21 -7.45 15.61
CA ILE A 378 26.45 -8.58 16.11
C ILE A 378 25.73 -9.17 14.90
N SER A 379 26.12 -10.39 14.52
CA SER A 379 25.40 -11.19 13.52
C SER A 379 23.91 -11.07 13.79
N SER A 380 23.11 -10.67 12.80
CA SER A 380 21.66 -10.43 12.89
C SER A 380 20.94 -11.57 13.65
N THR A 381 21.44 -12.79 13.52
CA THR A 381 20.97 -13.97 14.26
C THR A 381 21.06 -13.86 15.80
N LEU A 382 22.08 -13.21 16.36
CA LEU A 382 22.26 -13.01 17.81
C LEU A 382 21.29 -11.96 18.37
N PHE A 383 20.94 -10.95 17.57
CA PHE A 383 19.95 -9.94 17.96
C PHE A 383 18.56 -10.58 18.12
N TRP A 384 18.15 -11.42 17.15
CA TRP A 384 16.87 -12.12 17.20
C TRP A 384 16.80 -13.18 18.32
N ILE A 385 17.91 -13.87 18.62
CA ILE A 385 17.96 -14.81 19.75
C ILE A 385 17.77 -14.10 21.10
N LEU A 386 18.37 -12.92 21.27
CA LEU A 386 18.21 -12.11 22.48
C LEU A 386 16.78 -11.56 22.62
N LEU A 387 16.16 -11.13 21.52
CA LEU A 387 14.79 -10.65 21.52
C LEU A 387 13.81 -11.76 21.93
N ILE A 388 13.96 -12.98 21.37
CA ILE A 388 13.13 -14.14 21.71
C ILE A 388 13.30 -14.52 23.19
N ALA A 389 14.52 -14.46 23.72
CA ALA A 389 14.78 -14.72 25.13
C ALA A 389 14.07 -13.71 26.06
N VAL A 390 14.05 -12.42 25.69
CA VAL A 390 13.35 -11.37 26.46
C VAL A 390 11.84 -11.60 26.45
N VAL A 391 11.27 -11.94 25.30
CA VAL A 391 9.82 -12.22 25.18
C VAL A 391 9.42 -13.44 26.02
N LEU A 392 10.21 -14.51 26.01
CA LEU A 392 9.95 -15.71 26.82
C LEU A 392 10.00 -15.42 28.33
N VAL A 393 10.91 -14.55 28.78
CA VAL A 393 11.00 -14.13 30.19
C VAL A 393 9.79 -13.30 30.58
N LEU A 394 9.32 -12.38 29.73
CA LEU A 394 8.13 -11.56 29.99
C LEU A 394 6.85 -12.41 30.05
N ILE A 395 6.74 -13.44 29.21
CA ILE A 395 5.63 -14.40 29.26
C ILE A 395 5.67 -15.21 30.56
N LEU A 396 6.85 -15.68 30.98
CA LEU A 396 7.03 -16.40 32.25
C LEU A 396 6.68 -15.53 33.47
N ILE A 397 7.06 -14.25 33.45
CA ILE A 397 6.70 -13.28 34.50
C ILE A 397 5.18 -13.04 34.49
N GLY A 398 4.57 -12.87 33.32
CA GLY A 398 3.11 -12.73 33.18
C GLY A 398 2.34 -13.95 33.71
N MET A 399 2.84 -15.16 33.46
CA MET A 399 2.25 -16.40 33.99
C MET A 399 2.43 -16.56 35.51
N LEU A 400 3.52 -16.04 36.08
CA LEU A 400 3.76 -16.01 37.52
C LEU A 400 2.90 -14.96 38.25
N LEU A 401 2.58 -13.84 37.59
CA LEU A 401 1.73 -12.77 38.13
C LEU A 401 0.23 -13.07 38.04
N LEU A 402 -0.17 -14.06 37.23
CA LEU A 402 -1.55 -14.54 37.09
C LEU A 402 -1.88 -15.73 38.00
N ARG A 403 -1.03 -16.05 38.98
CA ARG A 403 -1.16 -17.22 39.85
C ARG A 403 -1.40 -16.87 41.32
#